data_AF-A0A2W6C896-F1
#
_entry.id   AF-A0A2W6C896-F1
#
_cell.length_a   1.000
_cell.length_b   1.000
_cell.length_c   1.000
_cell.angle_alpha   90.00
_cell.angle_beta   90.00
_cell.angle_gamma   90.00
#
_symmetry.space_group_name_H-M   'P 1'
#
loop_
_entity.id
_entity.type
_entity.pdbx_description
1 polymer ?
#
loop_
_entity_poly.entity_id
_entity_poly.type
_entity_poly.pdbx_seq_one_letter_code
_entity_poly.pdbx_strand_id
1 'polypeptide(L)'
;MDDAAGVPVFATAIGLLKLAERATSWMRRKRAVQADEVLRMLDELENTEVLDAVTYLFAEDLRAASLGRPFVVFVDAYEALVRTPVRTGRAGAADVWLRDLISQLGMGLVVVASREPLRWQTHDTEWAQVIRDCPVGGLPAAARLELLTEAGIVDAAEQRAIARASEGLPFYLHLAIDTGAPSGCKDVTVVSSEEILQRFLQHVAVTEVRGLELLSIARIFDFEIFKALAGAFELPSDRMTWESLTAYSFVYPAGDGECRLHQLMAAALRERLSPQVVGDAHVLLRKLWDRRTLQDGTVADVRGFREAVYHGVRAGSMPADEILGYADRAVRYGGKQAADGMAIDLQEYLEGGAHPELFITSQCLAAEAAILMGDAPTASLIAAAGSWPDLERRADARLAIAAANARRISGDTTAAGRLYDAVWRHHGGPARHTAGVWVADIHMGQGRFATAFALCREILDSGDPGELELQGDVLRLMHLGYRFHLDFDAAAATLHRARDCYQRLGSVVGLANIRNRLHLPQARPVPVRAGPRRVLPRFPARPPRPPRPGHRLPHLGGG
;
A
#
# COMPACT_ATOMS: atom_id res chain seq x y z
N MET A 1 17.85 -33.02 -7.68
CA MET A 1 17.57 -32.32 -8.95
C MET A 1 16.18 -31.71 -8.84
N ASP A 2 15.99 -30.76 -7.92
CA ASP A 2 14.67 -30.26 -7.52
C ASP A 2 14.67 -28.75 -7.12
N ASP A 3 15.63 -27.97 -7.62
CA ASP A 3 15.85 -26.57 -7.16
C ASP A 3 15.53 -25.48 -8.20
N ALA A 4 14.60 -25.72 -9.13
CA ALA A 4 14.28 -24.75 -10.19
C ALA A 4 12.80 -24.33 -10.27
N ALA A 5 11.99 -24.60 -9.23
CA ALA A 5 10.54 -24.33 -9.24
C ALA A 5 10.12 -23.10 -8.41
N GLY A 6 11.06 -22.28 -7.92
CA GLY A 6 10.81 -21.29 -6.87
C GLY A 6 10.59 -19.83 -7.27
N VAL A 7 10.81 -19.40 -8.51
CA VAL A 7 10.83 -17.96 -8.83
C VAL A 7 9.68 -17.52 -9.76
N PRO A 8 8.71 -16.71 -9.27
CA PRO A 8 7.85 -15.91 -10.14
C PRO A 8 8.62 -14.73 -10.76
N VAL A 9 8.68 -14.69 -12.09
CA VAL A 9 9.27 -13.59 -12.87
C VAL A 9 8.28 -12.42 -13.00
N PHE A 10 8.05 -11.63 -11.93
CA PHE A 10 7.39 -10.31 -12.00
C PHE A 10 7.87 -9.38 -10.88
N ALA A 11 8.66 -8.37 -11.24
CA ALA A 11 8.96 -7.20 -10.41
C ALA A 11 8.77 -5.90 -11.23
N THR A 12 7.96 -5.03 -10.61
CA THR A 12 7.66 -3.59 -10.71
C THR A 12 8.34 -2.64 -11.72
N ALA A 13 7.56 -1.67 -12.24
CA ALA A 13 7.79 -0.21 -12.05
C ALA A 13 6.74 0.71 -12.77
N ILE A 14 6.29 1.74 -12.03
CA ILE A 14 5.39 2.84 -12.43
C ILE A 14 6.17 4.17 -12.46
N GLY A 15 5.76 5.13 -13.33
CA GLY A 15 5.79 6.56 -12.98
C GLY A 15 6.41 7.52 -14.00
N LEU A 16 5.63 8.03 -14.97
CA LEU A 16 6.01 9.20 -15.78
C LEU A 16 4.76 10.01 -16.19
N LEU A 17 4.55 11.20 -15.61
CA LEU A 17 4.09 12.44 -16.26
C LEU A 17 3.74 13.56 -15.25
N LYS A 18 4.76 14.08 -14.55
CA LYS A 18 4.86 15.50 -14.14
C LYS A 18 6.23 16.02 -14.62
N LEU A 19 6.45 15.96 -15.94
CA LEU A 19 7.78 15.74 -16.54
C LEU A 19 8.20 16.75 -17.61
N ALA A 20 7.81 18.02 -17.51
CA ALA A 20 8.29 19.04 -18.45
C ALA A 20 9.50 19.83 -17.93
N GLU A 21 9.55 20.21 -16.64
CA GLU A 21 10.67 21.04 -16.13
C GLU A 21 11.76 20.25 -15.37
N ARG A 22 11.46 19.05 -14.88
CA ARG A 22 12.40 18.17 -14.16
C ARG A 22 13.27 17.27 -15.07
N ALA A 23 13.07 17.33 -16.39
CA ALA A 23 13.63 16.35 -17.34
C ALA A 23 15.16 16.40 -17.45
N THR A 24 15.79 17.56 -17.30
CA THR A 24 17.25 17.71 -17.43
C THR A 24 18.03 17.29 -16.19
N SER A 25 17.43 17.35 -14.99
CA SER A 25 18.04 16.83 -13.75
C SER A 25 17.79 15.32 -13.61
N TRP A 26 16.61 14.84 -14.01
CA TRP A 26 16.26 13.42 -14.02
C TRP A 26 17.05 12.61 -15.06
N MET A 27 17.31 13.11 -16.26
CA MET A 27 18.17 12.41 -17.24
C MET A 27 19.63 12.29 -16.78
N ARG A 28 20.14 13.28 -16.02
CA ARG A 28 21.46 13.22 -15.40
C ARG A 28 21.48 12.21 -14.24
N ARG A 29 20.48 12.23 -13.36
CA ARG A 29 20.28 11.21 -12.32
C ARG A 29 20.12 9.81 -12.90
N LYS A 30 19.33 9.63 -13.96
CA LYS A 30 19.09 8.33 -14.60
C LYS A 30 20.34 7.77 -15.27
N ARG A 31 21.17 8.61 -15.90
CA ARG A 31 22.48 8.18 -16.42
C ARG A 31 23.47 7.87 -15.30
N ALA A 32 23.43 8.60 -14.19
CA ALA A 32 24.22 8.28 -13.00
C ALA A 32 23.78 6.94 -12.39
N VAL A 33 22.47 6.73 -12.22
CA VAL A 33 21.86 5.48 -11.71
C VAL A 33 22.13 4.29 -12.63
N GLN A 34 22.08 4.47 -13.95
CA GLN A 34 22.39 3.40 -14.93
C GLN A 34 23.89 3.11 -15.06
N ALA A 35 24.75 4.05 -14.65
CA ALA A 35 26.20 3.87 -14.59
C ALA A 35 26.66 3.35 -13.21
N ASP A 36 25.76 3.34 -12.22
CA ASP A 36 26.02 2.84 -10.89
C ASP A 36 25.85 1.32 -10.86
N GLU A 37 26.97 0.63 -10.68
CA GLU A 37 27.05 -0.82 -10.66
C GLU A 37 26.22 -1.42 -9.50
N VAL A 38 26.09 -0.69 -8.38
CA VAL A 38 25.33 -1.12 -7.20
C VAL A 38 23.82 -1.09 -7.47
N LEU A 39 23.33 -0.05 -8.15
CA LEU A 39 21.90 0.05 -8.49
C LEU A 39 21.47 -0.92 -9.58
N ARG A 40 22.40 -1.35 -10.45
CA ARG A 40 22.17 -2.44 -11.39
C ARG A 40 22.05 -3.80 -10.72
N MET A 41 22.79 -4.04 -9.64
CA MET A 41 22.69 -5.28 -8.88
C MET A 41 21.32 -5.43 -8.21
N LEU A 42 20.65 -4.32 -7.86
CA LEU A 42 19.29 -4.35 -7.32
C LEU A 42 18.27 -4.98 -8.29
N ASP A 43 18.46 -4.80 -9.60
CA ASP A 43 17.57 -5.39 -10.62
C ASP A 43 17.69 -6.93 -10.70
N GLU A 44 18.74 -7.50 -10.09
CA GLU A 44 19.04 -8.94 -10.07
C GLU A 44 18.64 -9.61 -8.75
N LEU A 45 18.26 -8.85 -7.73
CA LEU A 45 17.85 -9.34 -6.41
C LEU A 45 16.38 -9.78 -6.37
N GLU A 46 16.05 -10.72 -5.48
CA GLU A 46 14.65 -11.07 -5.19
C GLU A 46 13.95 -9.92 -4.45
N ASN A 47 12.61 -9.79 -4.58
CA ASN A 47 11.87 -8.66 -4.02
C ASN A 47 12.07 -8.45 -2.50
N THR A 48 12.29 -9.53 -1.74
CA THR A 48 12.60 -9.46 -0.30
C THR A 48 14.00 -8.90 -0.07
N GLU A 49 14.97 -9.31 -0.87
CA GLU A 49 16.35 -8.82 -0.82
C GLU A 49 16.46 -7.37 -1.31
N VAL A 50 15.59 -6.95 -2.25
CA VAL A 50 15.51 -5.56 -2.70
C VAL A 50 15.07 -4.64 -1.56
N LEU A 51 14.12 -5.04 -0.71
CA LEU A 51 13.66 -4.22 0.40
C LEU A 51 14.79 -3.96 1.42
N ASP A 52 15.54 -5.01 1.76
CA ASP A 52 16.70 -4.94 2.64
C ASP A 52 17.83 -4.11 2.00
N ALA A 53 18.10 -4.33 0.70
CA ALA A 53 19.12 -3.60 -0.03
C ALA A 53 18.79 -2.10 -0.18
N VAL A 54 17.53 -1.74 -0.43
CA VAL A 54 17.10 -0.33 -0.52
C VAL A 54 17.21 0.35 0.84
N THR A 55 16.86 -0.35 1.92
CA THR A 55 17.02 0.15 3.29
C THR A 55 18.49 0.40 3.61
N TYR A 56 19.37 -0.52 3.21
CA TYR A 56 20.81 -0.40 3.34
C TYR A 56 21.42 0.73 2.52
N LEU A 57 21.05 0.85 1.25
CA LEU A 57 21.55 1.94 0.41
C LEU A 57 21.09 3.30 0.91
N PHE A 58 19.86 3.40 1.41
CA PHE A 58 19.39 4.64 2.03
C PHE A 58 20.18 4.98 3.29
N ALA A 59 20.50 4.00 4.14
CA ALA A 59 21.33 4.21 5.32
C ALA A 59 22.77 4.62 4.96
N GLU A 60 23.38 3.99 3.96
CA GLU A 60 24.69 4.36 3.41
C GLU A 60 24.69 5.77 2.83
N ASP A 61 23.68 6.11 2.02
CA ASP A 61 23.53 7.45 1.45
C ASP A 61 23.40 8.51 2.54
N LEU A 62 22.61 8.23 3.58
CA LEU A 62 22.47 9.16 4.71
C LEU A 62 23.79 9.31 5.45
N ARG A 63 24.50 8.21 5.75
CA ARG A 63 25.83 8.26 6.39
C ARG A 63 26.85 9.02 5.55
N ALA A 64 26.91 8.76 4.24
CA ALA A 64 27.82 9.40 3.31
C ALA A 64 27.52 10.90 3.15
N ALA A 65 26.25 11.26 2.95
CA ALA A 65 25.80 12.64 2.84
C ALA A 65 26.01 13.43 4.14
N SER A 66 25.98 12.75 5.28
CA SER A 66 26.21 13.37 6.56
C SER A 66 27.68 13.73 6.82
N LEU A 67 28.68 13.23 6.07
CA LEU A 67 30.12 13.58 6.23
C LEU A 67 30.59 13.68 7.71
N GLY A 68 30.07 12.82 8.59
CA GLY A 68 30.38 12.85 10.03
C GLY A 68 29.62 13.89 10.88
N ARG A 69 28.64 14.59 10.31
CA ARG A 69 27.72 15.47 11.05
C ARG A 69 26.60 14.64 11.68
N PRO A 70 26.25 14.89 12.96
CA PRO A 70 25.10 14.23 13.57
C PRO A 70 23.80 14.64 12.86
N PHE A 71 22.92 13.68 12.64
CA PHE A 71 21.58 13.90 12.09
C PHE A 71 20.51 13.44 13.09
N VAL A 72 19.29 13.94 12.89
CA VAL A 72 18.11 13.50 13.67
C VAL A 72 17.03 13.04 12.72
N VAL A 73 16.48 11.85 12.95
CA VAL A 73 15.32 11.30 12.23
C VAL A 73 14.11 11.37 13.14
N PHE A 74 13.03 11.99 12.67
CA PHE A 74 11.75 12.03 13.38
C PHE A 74 10.76 11.09 12.71
N VAL A 75 10.19 10.19 13.50
CA VAL A 75 9.08 9.32 13.11
C VAL A 75 7.88 9.73 13.96
N ASP A 76 6.88 10.33 13.33
CA ASP A 76 5.65 10.77 14.00
C ASP A 76 4.50 9.77 13.78
N ALA A 77 3.60 9.69 14.77
CA ALA A 77 2.45 8.79 14.77
C ALA A 77 2.79 7.33 14.43
N TYR A 78 3.78 6.77 15.14
CA TYR A 78 4.26 5.39 14.94
C TYR A 78 3.14 4.35 14.95
N GLU A 79 2.08 4.55 15.73
CA GLU A 79 0.92 3.66 15.75
C GLU A 79 0.24 3.49 14.38
N ALA A 80 0.32 4.50 13.51
CA ALA A 80 -0.20 4.44 12.15
C ALA A 80 0.61 3.47 11.27
N LEU A 81 1.87 3.20 11.64
CA LEU A 81 2.72 2.21 10.99
C LEU A 81 2.42 0.77 11.45
N VAL A 82 2.09 0.56 12.74
CA VAL A 82 2.15 -0.80 13.36
C VAL A 82 0.80 -1.42 13.74
N ARG A 83 -0.24 -0.63 14.03
CA ARG A 83 -1.60 -1.05 14.46
C ARG A 83 -1.67 -2.03 15.68
N THR A 84 -2.47 -1.67 16.69
CA THR A 84 -2.78 -2.44 17.93
C THR A 84 -4.30 -2.32 18.19
N PRO A 85 -5.06 -3.36 18.63
CA PRO A 85 -4.69 -4.30 19.69
C PRO A 85 -4.09 -5.63 19.25
N VAL A 86 -2.93 -5.88 19.84
CA VAL A 86 -2.19 -7.13 19.90
C VAL A 86 -3.07 -8.23 20.50
N ARG A 87 -3.62 -9.09 19.64
CA ARG A 87 -4.06 -10.44 20.05
C ARG A 87 -3.36 -11.57 19.30
N THR A 88 -2.55 -11.26 18.29
CA THR A 88 -1.71 -12.22 17.59
C THR A 88 -0.38 -11.51 17.29
N GLY A 89 0.77 -12.18 17.39
CA GLY A 89 2.12 -11.59 17.33
C GLY A 89 2.55 -10.95 16.01
N ARG A 90 1.68 -10.15 15.37
CA ARG A 90 1.82 -9.54 14.04
C ARG A 90 2.33 -8.09 14.03
N ALA A 91 2.45 -7.44 15.19
CA ALA A 91 3.05 -6.10 15.28
C ALA A 91 4.51 -6.09 14.76
N GLY A 92 5.20 -7.23 14.84
CA GLY A 92 6.61 -7.34 14.48
C GLY A 92 6.95 -7.34 13.00
N ALA A 93 5.97 -7.36 12.07
CA ALA A 93 6.25 -7.42 10.62
C ALA A 93 6.21 -6.03 9.94
N ALA A 94 5.35 -5.12 10.43
CA ALA A 94 5.13 -3.82 9.78
C ALA A 94 6.27 -2.81 10.03
N ASP A 95 6.98 -2.96 11.14
CA ASP A 95 8.08 -2.09 11.58
C ASP A 95 9.47 -2.69 11.35
N VAL A 96 9.59 -3.86 10.71
CA VAL A 96 10.89 -4.54 10.46
C VAL A 96 11.84 -3.63 9.70
N TRP A 97 11.38 -3.04 8.59
CA TRP A 97 12.20 -2.16 7.76
C TRP A 97 12.69 -0.93 8.55
N LEU A 98 11.89 -0.43 9.49
CA LEU A 98 12.25 0.73 10.30
C LEU A 98 13.30 0.34 11.36
N ARG A 99 13.13 -0.80 12.01
CA ARG A 99 14.14 -1.36 12.93
C ARG A 99 15.47 -1.59 12.22
N ASP A 100 15.40 -2.18 11.03
CA ASP A 100 16.57 -2.48 10.21
C ASP A 100 17.26 -1.21 9.71
N LEU A 101 16.49 -0.22 9.24
CA LEU A 101 17.04 1.09 8.92
C LEU A 101 17.81 1.68 10.11
N ILE A 102 17.17 1.74 11.29
CA ILE A 102 17.75 2.36 12.48
C ILE A 102 19.02 1.64 12.94
N SER A 103 19.06 0.31 12.85
CA SER A 103 20.26 -0.47 13.20
C SER A 103 21.44 -0.16 12.27
N GLN A 104 21.16 0.10 10.99
CA GLN A 104 22.18 0.36 9.96
C GLN A 104 22.67 1.82 9.90
N LEU A 105 21.93 2.75 10.50
CA LEU A 105 22.33 4.15 10.57
C LEU A 105 23.64 4.32 11.36
N GLY A 106 23.85 3.53 12.42
CA GLY A 106 25.11 3.47 13.20
C GLY A 106 25.56 4.77 13.88
N MET A 107 24.88 5.89 13.62
CA MET A 107 25.15 7.24 14.13
C MET A 107 23.86 8.08 14.06
N GLY A 108 23.85 9.24 14.71
CA GLY A 108 22.67 10.12 14.76
C GLY A 108 21.69 9.78 15.89
N LEU A 109 20.59 10.52 15.95
CA LEU A 109 19.50 10.33 16.91
C LEU A 109 18.21 10.02 16.15
N VAL A 110 17.48 9.01 16.61
CA VAL A 110 16.14 8.71 16.09
C VAL A 110 15.13 9.00 17.19
N VAL A 111 14.15 9.83 16.88
CA VAL A 111 13.06 10.21 17.79
C VAL A 111 11.77 9.65 17.22
N VAL A 112 11.15 8.74 17.96
CA VAL A 112 9.87 8.11 17.58
C VAL A 112 8.78 8.62 18.51
N ALA A 113 7.80 9.33 17.96
CA ALA A 113 6.59 9.70 18.66
C ALA A 113 5.53 8.60 18.47
N SER A 114 5.05 8.06 19.58
CA SER A 114 4.12 6.93 19.64
C SER A 114 3.16 7.09 20.81
N ARG A 115 1.92 6.61 20.66
CA ARG A 115 0.95 6.53 21.78
C ARG A 115 1.34 5.50 22.84
N GLU A 116 2.01 4.42 22.43
CA GLU A 116 2.47 3.35 23.32
C GLU A 116 4.01 3.19 23.24
N PRO A 117 4.68 2.75 24.33
CA PRO A 117 6.11 2.45 24.28
C PRO A 117 6.45 1.43 23.21
N LEU A 118 7.61 1.61 22.57
CA LEU A 118 8.12 0.66 21.59
C LEU A 118 8.42 -0.68 22.29
N ARG A 119 7.98 -1.78 21.68
CA ARG A 119 8.21 -3.13 22.20
C ARG A 119 9.27 -3.91 21.41
N TRP A 120 10.23 -3.24 20.78
CA TRP A 120 11.22 -3.88 19.91
C TRP A 120 12.11 -4.91 20.62
N GLN A 121 12.28 -4.76 21.93
CA GLN A 121 12.92 -5.74 22.81
C GLN A 121 12.26 -7.12 22.82
N THR A 122 11.00 -7.24 22.39
CA THR A 122 10.34 -8.55 22.22
C THR A 122 10.84 -9.30 20.99
N HIS A 123 11.48 -8.60 20.05
CA HIS A 123 12.07 -9.17 18.84
C HIS A 123 13.58 -9.39 18.99
N ASP A 124 14.27 -8.39 19.52
CA ASP A 124 15.70 -8.46 19.84
C ASP A 124 15.97 -7.68 21.13
N THR A 125 16.46 -8.39 22.14
CA THR A 125 16.73 -7.84 23.47
C THR A 125 17.76 -6.71 23.48
N GLU A 126 18.61 -6.59 22.45
CA GLU A 126 19.59 -5.50 22.33
C GLU A 126 18.91 -4.12 22.20
N TRP A 127 17.70 -4.06 21.66
CA TRP A 127 16.93 -2.81 21.57
C TRP A 127 16.69 -2.16 22.94
N ALA A 128 16.60 -2.94 24.02
CA ALA A 128 16.44 -2.41 25.37
C ALA A 128 17.65 -1.58 25.85
N GLN A 129 18.81 -1.72 25.21
CA GLN A 129 20.04 -0.99 25.56
C GLN A 129 20.14 0.36 24.83
N VAL A 130 19.45 0.51 23.69
CA VAL A 130 19.56 1.68 22.81
C VAL A 130 18.30 2.52 22.76
N ILE A 131 17.13 1.94 23.09
CA ILE A 131 15.87 2.67 23.22
C ILE A 131 15.80 3.29 24.61
N ARG A 132 15.66 4.61 24.64
CA ARG A 132 15.34 5.36 25.85
C ARG A 132 13.91 5.87 25.76
N ASP A 133 13.03 5.31 26.58
CA ASP A 133 11.67 5.80 26.71
C ASP A 133 11.65 7.16 27.41
N CYS A 134 11.09 8.15 26.73
CA CYS A 134 10.86 9.49 27.26
C CYS A 134 9.34 9.73 27.31
N PRO A 135 8.65 9.33 28.39
CA PRO A 135 7.22 9.54 28.50
C PRO A 135 6.89 11.03 28.49
N VAL A 136 6.12 11.46 27.49
CA VAL A 136 5.61 12.82 27.39
C VAL A 136 4.27 12.88 28.13
N GLY A 137 4.32 13.26 29.41
CA GLY A 137 3.12 13.55 30.19
C GLY A 137 2.51 14.90 29.81
N GLY A 138 1.42 15.25 30.48
CA GLY A 138 0.87 16.60 30.39
C GLY A 138 1.86 17.68 30.87
N LEU A 139 1.72 18.89 30.33
CA LEU A 139 2.49 20.07 30.73
C LEU A 139 2.49 20.24 32.26
N PRO A 140 3.67 20.41 32.89
CA PRO A 140 3.77 20.65 34.32
C PRO A 140 2.88 21.83 34.75
N ALA A 141 2.35 21.78 35.98
CA ALA A 141 1.47 22.82 36.50
C ALA A 141 2.10 24.22 36.42
N ALA A 142 3.39 24.35 36.71
CA ALA A 142 4.11 25.62 36.61
C ALA A 142 4.13 26.16 35.16
N ALA A 143 4.48 25.32 34.19
CA ALA A 143 4.50 25.69 32.77
C ALA A 143 3.11 26.07 32.24
N ARG A 144 2.05 25.40 32.70
CA ARG A 144 0.67 25.79 32.37
C ARG A 144 0.33 27.20 32.86
N LEU A 145 0.67 27.51 34.11
CA LEU A 145 0.42 28.84 34.69
C LEU A 145 1.27 29.92 34.00
N GLU A 146 2.51 29.60 33.63
CA GLU A 146 3.40 30.47 32.87
C GLU A 146 2.79 30.81 31.49
N LEU A 147 2.39 29.81 30.71
CA LEU A 147 1.73 30.02 29.41
C LEU A 147 0.44 30.85 29.52
N LEU A 148 -0.39 30.61 30.54
CA LEU A 148 -1.60 31.39 30.77
C LEU A 148 -1.27 32.85 31.14
N THR A 149 -0.19 33.07 31.90
CA THR A 149 0.28 34.42 32.24
C THR A 149 0.79 35.16 31.00
N GLU A 150 1.60 34.51 30.18
CA GLU A 150 2.11 35.07 28.91
C GLU A 150 0.98 35.40 27.93
N ALA A 151 -0.09 34.61 27.95
CA ALA A 151 -1.30 34.84 27.17
C ALA A 151 -2.21 35.95 27.72
N GLY A 152 -1.84 36.60 28.83
CA GLY A 152 -2.57 37.73 29.41
C GLY A 152 -3.71 37.37 30.37
N ILE A 153 -3.87 36.08 30.74
CA ILE A 153 -4.81 35.65 31.78
C ILE A 153 -4.11 35.88 33.13
N VAL A 154 -4.45 36.96 33.83
CA VAL A 154 -3.73 37.40 35.04
C VAL A 154 -4.42 37.03 36.36
N ASP A 155 -5.69 36.62 36.33
CA ASP A 155 -6.40 36.22 37.55
C ASP A 155 -5.93 34.85 38.04
N ALA A 156 -5.38 34.81 39.26
CA ALA A 156 -4.77 33.60 39.81
C ALA A 156 -5.77 32.48 40.13
N ALA A 157 -7.06 32.76 40.29
CA ALA A 157 -8.07 31.72 40.49
C ALA A 157 -8.46 31.09 39.14
N GLU A 158 -8.68 31.92 38.13
CA GLU A 158 -8.94 31.53 36.75
C GLU A 158 -7.78 30.72 36.16
N GLN A 159 -6.54 31.20 36.30
CA GLN A 159 -5.34 30.48 35.85
C GLN A 159 -5.27 29.06 36.44
N ARG A 160 -5.51 28.91 37.75
CA ARG A 160 -5.47 27.60 38.42
C ARG A 160 -6.61 26.69 37.97
N ALA A 161 -7.79 27.25 37.73
CA ALA A 161 -8.94 26.51 37.21
C ALA A 161 -8.66 25.98 35.80
N ILE A 162 -8.24 26.85 34.88
CA ILE A 162 -7.88 26.49 33.50
C ILE A 162 -6.71 25.50 33.49
N ALA A 163 -5.65 25.75 34.27
CA ALA A 163 -4.52 24.85 34.35
C ALA A 163 -4.96 23.45 34.79
N ARG A 164 -5.83 23.32 35.79
CA ARG A 164 -6.37 22.01 36.22
C ARG A 164 -7.24 21.37 35.14
N ALA A 165 -8.20 22.12 34.60
CA ALA A 165 -9.16 21.63 33.61
C ALA A 165 -8.53 21.25 32.27
N SER A 166 -7.38 21.82 31.91
CA SER A 166 -6.63 21.43 30.72
C SER A 166 -6.02 20.02 30.80
N GLU A 167 -5.96 19.44 32.00
CA GLU A 167 -5.35 18.11 32.27
C GLU A 167 -3.88 18.02 31.81
N GLY A 168 -3.21 19.15 31.58
CA GLY A 168 -1.85 19.18 31.05
C GLY A 168 -1.76 19.12 29.52
N LEU A 169 -2.88 19.08 28.80
CA LEU A 169 -2.86 19.03 27.34
C LEU A 169 -2.73 20.44 26.75
N PRO A 170 -1.71 20.71 25.90
CA PRO A 170 -1.53 22.01 25.26
C PRO A 170 -2.78 22.47 24.49
N PHE A 171 -3.49 21.53 23.86
CA PHE A 171 -4.73 21.79 23.12
C PHE A 171 -5.77 22.57 23.95
N TYR A 172 -6.07 22.12 25.17
CA TYR A 172 -7.07 22.78 26.02
C TYR A 172 -6.56 24.12 26.58
N LEU A 173 -5.26 24.28 26.76
CA LEU A 173 -4.68 25.58 27.15
C LEU A 173 -4.83 26.61 26.02
N HIS A 174 -4.45 26.25 24.80
CA HIS A 174 -4.63 27.12 23.64
C HIS A 174 -6.10 27.48 23.44
N LEU A 175 -7.00 26.51 23.61
CA LEU A 175 -8.42 26.76 23.52
C LEU A 175 -8.89 27.75 24.59
N ALA A 176 -8.47 27.58 25.84
CA ALA A 176 -8.81 28.51 26.92
C ALA A 176 -8.26 29.93 26.69
N ILE A 177 -7.06 30.03 26.10
CA ILE A 177 -6.43 31.30 25.70
C ILE A 177 -7.23 31.99 24.59
N ASP A 178 -7.60 31.24 23.54
CA ASP A 178 -8.40 31.75 22.42
C ASP A 178 -9.79 32.23 22.89
N THR A 179 -10.30 31.69 24.01
CA THR A 179 -11.57 32.10 24.63
C THR A 179 -11.50 33.25 25.63
N GLY A 180 -10.30 33.79 25.91
CA GLY A 180 -10.05 34.74 27.00
C GLY A 180 -11.24 35.64 27.33
N ALA A 181 -11.77 35.49 28.54
CA ALA A 181 -13.02 36.12 28.95
C ALA A 181 -12.92 37.66 28.88
N PRO A 182 -13.97 38.37 28.39
CA PRO A 182 -14.11 39.79 28.63
C PRO A 182 -14.11 40.02 30.15
N SER A 183 -13.16 40.83 30.61
CA SER A 183 -12.97 41.20 32.01
C SER A 183 -14.30 41.66 32.64
N GLY A 184 -14.99 40.80 33.40
CA GLY A 184 -16.26 41.20 34.03
C GLY A 184 -17.15 40.12 34.65
N CYS A 185 -17.11 38.87 34.19
CA CYS A 185 -17.99 37.81 34.74
C CYS A 185 -17.30 37.06 35.89
N LYS A 186 -17.63 37.44 37.13
CA LYS A 186 -16.99 36.95 38.37
C LYS A 186 -17.33 35.51 38.81
N ASP A 187 -18.18 34.76 38.10
CA ASP A 187 -18.86 33.61 38.70
C ASP A 187 -18.76 32.25 37.97
N VAL A 188 -17.89 32.05 36.98
CA VAL A 188 -17.83 30.73 36.29
C VAL A 188 -16.44 30.11 36.34
N THR A 189 -16.20 29.31 37.39
CA THR A 189 -15.02 28.44 37.49
C THR A 189 -15.06 27.38 36.39
N VAL A 190 -13.97 27.23 35.61
CA VAL A 190 -13.81 26.10 34.68
C VAL A 190 -13.61 24.84 35.52
N VAL A 191 -14.40 23.79 35.28
CA VAL A 191 -14.36 22.56 36.08
C VAL A 191 -13.78 21.36 35.31
N SER A 192 -13.84 21.36 33.97
CA SER A 192 -13.38 20.26 33.12
C SER A 192 -12.86 20.71 31.76
N SER A 193 -12.17 19.81 31.05
CA SER A 193 -11.74 19.98 29.65
C SER A 193 -12.92 20.18 28.68
N GLU A 194 -14.03 19.49 28.93
CA GLU A 194 -15.30 19.66 28.20
C GLU A 194 -15.89 21.07 28.37
N GLU A 195 -15.80 21.63 29.59
CA GLU A 195 -16.24 23.01 29.88
C GLU A 195 -15.37 24.04 29.13
N ILE A 196 -14.06 23.81 28.99
CA ILE A 196 -13.17 24.67 28.19
C ILE A 196 -13.66 24.69 26.74
N LEU A 197 -13.91 23.52 26.17
CA LEU A 197 -14.40 23.39 24.81
C LEU A 197 -15.78 24.04 24.63
N GLN A 198 -16.69 23.82 25.57
CA GLN A 198 -18.03 24.39 25.50
C GLN A 198 -17.99 25.92 25.55
N ARG A 199 -17.12 26.51 26.39
CA ARG A 199 -16.92 27.96 26.41
C ARG A 199 -16.37 28.48 25.10
N PHE A 200 -15.46 27.75 24.46
CA PHE A 200 -15.00 28.14 23.14
C PHE A 200 -16.13 28.22 22.14
N LEU A 201 -16.94 27.16 22.06
CA LEU A 201 -18.08 27.13 21.14
C LEU A 201 -19.15 28.19 21.47
N GLN A 202 -19.22 28.71 22.71
CA GLN A 202 -20.11 29.82 23.07
C GLN A 202 -19.62 31.19 22.57
N HIS A 203 -18.31 31.37 22.36
CA HIS A 203 -17.72 32.63 21.88
C HIS A 203 -17.58 32.68 20.35
N VAL A 204 -17.61 31.52 19.69
CA VAL A 204 -17.62 31.42 18.23
C VAL A 204 -19.02 31.74 17.69
N ALA A 205 -19.08 32.43 16.54
CA ALA A 205 -20.37 32.74 15.93
C ALA A 205 -21.13 31.44 15.62
N VAL A 206 -22.46 31.42 15.86
CA VAL A 206 -23.27 30.20 15.68
C VAL A 206 -23.11 29.59 14.28
N THR A 207 -23.03 30.43 13.25
CA THR A 207 -22.81 29.99 11.87
C THR A 207 -21.44 29.36 11.64
N GLU A 208 -20.40 29.86 12.32
CA GLU A 208 -19.05 29.28 12.27
C GLU A 208 -19.00 27.94 13.01
N VAL A 209 -19.66 27.83 14.17
CA VAL A 209 -19.81 26.54 14.86
C VAL A 209 -20.45 25.52 13.93
N ARG A 210 -21.55 25.87 13.25
CA ARG A 210 -22.19 24.96 12.27
C ARG A 210 -21.26 24.59 11.11
N GLY A 211 -20.46 25.55 10.62
CA GLY A 211 -19.44 25.29 9.60
C GLY A 211 -18.38 24.30 10.08
N LEU A 212 -17.83 24.51 11.28
CA LEU A 212 -16.85 23.62 11.92
C LEU A 212 -17.42 22.22 12.18
N GLU A 213 -18.69 22.14 12.65
CA GLU A 213 -19.39 20.88 12.83
C GLU A 213 -19.44 20.08 11.51
N LEU A 214 -19.84 20.69 10.40
CA LEU A 214 -19.85 19.99 9.10
C LEU A 214 -18.45 19.60 8.61
N LEU A 215 -17.46 20.50 8.76
CA LEU A 215 -16.07 20.24 8.35
C LEU A 215 -15.42 19.13 9.18
N SER A 216 -15.87 18.91 10.43
CA SER A 216 -15.35 17.84 11.29
C SER A 216 -15.61 16.42 10.78
N ILE A 217 -16.53 16.27 9.82
CA ILE A 217 -16.82 15.00 9.13
C ILE A 217 -15.75 14.69 8.08
N ALA A 218 -15.15 15.72 7.47
CA ALA A 218 -14.09 15.58 6.49
C ALA A 218 -12.73 15.35 7.18
N ARG A 219 -11.98 14.33 6.77
CA ARG A 219 -10.61 14.09 7.29
C ARG A 219 -9.64 15.18 6.83
N ILE A 220 -9.85 15.66 5.61
CA ILE A 220 -9.11 16.72 4.95
C ILE A 220 -10.15 17.53 4.15
N PHE A 221 -9.99 18.85 4.13
CA PHE A 221 -10.88 19.74 3.40
C PHE A 221 -10.12 20.96 2.85
N ASP A 222 -10.68 21.58 1.82
CA ASP A 222 -10.22 22.84 1.25
C ASP A 222 -11.41 23.78 1.04
N PHE A 223 -11.18 24.92 0.40
CA PHE A 223 -12.22 25.92 0.15
C PHE A 223 -13.39 25.38 -0.69
N GLU A 224 -13.14 24.47 -1.62
CA GLU A 224 -14.17 23.90 -2.48
C GLU A 224 -15.05 22.90 -1.71
N ILE A 225 -14.45 22.04 -0.87
CA ILE A 225 -15.20 21.15 0.03
C ILE A 225 -16.02 21.98 1.00
N PHE A 226 -15.42 23.00 1.62
CA PHE A 226 -16.13 23.92 2.49
C PHE A 226 -17.32 24.56 1.79
N LYS A 227 -17.10 25.15 0.60
CA LYS A 227 -18.15 25.83 -0.17
C LYS A 227 -19.30 24.89 -0.52
N ALA A 228 -18.99 23.64 -0.90
CA ALA A 228 -20.00 22.65 -1.23
C ALA A 228 -20.81 22.19 -0.01
N LEU A 229 -20.13 21.91 1.11
CA LEU A 229 -20.80 21.57 2.38
C LEU A 229 -21.66 22.73 2.87
N ALA A 230 -21.09 23.92 3.01
CA ALA A 230 -21.81 25.10 3.48
C ALA A 230 -23.02 25.41 2.58
N GLY A 231 -22.86 25.34 1.26
CA GLY A 231 -23.97 25.56 0.32
C GLY A 231 -25.09 24.51 0.44
N ALA A 232 -24.76 23.24 0.68
CA ALA A 232 -25.75 22.17 0.81
C ALA A 232 -26.57 22.25 2.12
N PHE A 233 -26.00 22.86 3.15
CA PHE A 233 -26.63 23.03 4.48
C PHE A 233 -27.02 24.49 4.76
N GLU A 234 -27.12 25.32 3.71
CA GLU A 234 -27.57 26.72 3.79
C GLU A 234 -26.76 27.60 4.75
N LEU A 235 -25.45 27.35 4.86
CA LEU A 235 -24.50 28.14 5.65
C LEU A 235 -23.73 29.15 4.77
N PRO A 236 -23.16 30.22 5.37
CA PRO A 236 -22.26 31.11 4.68
C PRO A 236 -21.09 30.34 4.04
N SER A 237 -20.86 30.57 2.74
CA SER A 237 -19.89 29.83 1.92
C SER A 237 -18.90 30.75 1.18
N ASP A 238 -18.83 32.00 1.62
CA ASP A 238 -17.96 33.02 1.06
C ASP A 238 -16.51 32.89 1.59
N ARG A 239 -15.60 33.65 0.98
CA ARG A 239 -14.17 33.58 1.27
C ARG A 239 -13.81 34.13 2.66
N MET A 240 -14.54 35.11 3.17
CA MET A 240 -14.28 35.67 4.50
C MET A 240 -14.63 34.66 5.58
N THR A 241 -15.75 33.95 5.41
CA THR A 241 -16.12 32.85 6.31
C THR A 241 -15.06 31.75 6.31
N TRP A 242 -14.54 31.37 5.14
CA TRP A 242 -13.43 30.40 5.04
C TRP A 242 -12.17 30.86 5.78
N GLU A 243 -11.75 32.11 5.58
CA GLU A 243 -10.56 32.68 6.21
C GLU A 243 -10.72 32.74 7.74
N SER A 244 -11.92 33.07 8.24
CA SER A 244 -12.22 33.03 9.67
C SER A 244 -12.13 31.62 10.25
N LEU A 245 -12.78 30.64 9.61
CA LEU A 245 -12.79 29.24 10.05
C LEU A 245 -11.39 28.61 10.04
N THR A 246 -10.55 28.98 9.07
CA THR A 246 -9.19 28.43 8.94
C THR A 246 -8.13 29.17 9.76
N ALA A 247 -8.49 30.30 10.37
CA ALA A 247 -7.59 31.05 11.26
C ALA A 247 -7.50 30.46 12.67
N TYR A 248 -8.41 29.56 13.06
CA TYR A 248 -8.37 28.95 14.39
C TYR A 248 -7.14 28.05 14.60
N SER A 249 -6.60 28.09 15.81
CA SER A 249 -5.36 27.40 16.22
C SER A 249 -5.42 25.87 16.11
N PHE A 250 -6.62 25.29 16.09
CA PHE A 250 -6.85 23.86 15.91
C PHE A 250 -7.05 23.44 14.45
N VAL A 251 -6.94 24.35 13.49
CA VAL A 251 -6.94 24.03 12.06
C VAL A 251 -5.51 24.00 11.56
N TYR A 252 -5.07 22.83 11.08
CA TYR A 252 -3.72 22.62 10.61
C TYR A 252 -3.67 22.45 9.10
N PRO A 253 -2.59 22.89 8.44
CA PRO A 253 -2.35 22.52 7.05
C PRO A 253 -2.17 21.00 6.92
N ALA A 254 -2.75 20.42 5.87
CA ALA A 254 -2.68 19.01 5.51
C ALA A 254 -2.05 18.78 4.11
N GLY A 255 -1.68 19.85 3.42
CA GLY A 255 -1.15 19.85 2.06
C GLY A 255 -1.22 21.26 1.46
N ASP A 256 -0.92 21.38 0.16
CA ASP A 256 -1.03 22.66 -0.56
C ASP A 256 -2.51 23.11 -0.64
N GLY A 257 -2.90 24.04 0.23
CA GLY A 257 -4.26 24.57 0.30
C GLY A 257 -5.29 23.66 0.99
N GLU A 258 -4.84 22.53 1.54
CA GLU A 258 -5.66 21.58 2.29
C GLU A 258 -5.50 21.80 3.81
N CYS A 259 -6.59 21.62 4.54
CA CYS A 259 -6.67 21.79 5.98
C CYS A 259 -7.24 20.52 6.66
N ARG A 260 -6.96 20.38 7.95
CA ARG A 260 -7.55 19.37 8.84
C ARG A 260 -7.81 19.96 10.22
N LEU A 261 -8.85 19.48 10.90
CA LEU A 261 -9.09 19.84 12.30
C LEU A 261 -8.23 18.99 13.25
N HIS A 262 -7.87 19.55 14.40
CA HIS A 262 -7.32 18.78 15.52
C HIS A 262 -8.27 17.65 15.91
N GLN A 263 -7.74 16.46 16.20
CA GLN A 263 -8.55 15.25 16.41
C GLN A 263 -9.57 15.39 17.56
N LEU A 264 -9.17 16.00 18.68
CA LEU A 264 -10.06 16.24 19.83
C LEU A 264 -11.20 17.22 19.48
N MET A 265 -10.90 18.28 18.73
CA MET A 265 -11.91 19.24 18.28
C MET A 265 -12.88 18.57 17.30
N ALA A 266 -12.35 17.82 16.32
CA ALA A 266 -13.18 17.11 15.35
C ALA A 266 -14.08 16.06 16.01
N ALA A 267 -13.60 15.35 17.03
CA ALA A 267 -14.42 14.40 17.79
C ALA A 267 -15.58 15.11 18.48
N ALA A 268 -15.30 16.15 19.26
CA ALA A 268 -16.31 16.82 20.05
C ALA A 268 -17.32 17.63 19.20
N LEU A 269 -16.90 18.16 18.04
CA LEU A 269 -17.81 18.78 17.08
C LEU A 269 -18.76 17.75 16.45
N ARG A 270 -18.27 16.55 16.11
CA ARG A 270 -19.11 15.48 15.52
C ARG A 270 -20.18 14.98 16.47
N GLU A 271 -19.90 14.92 17.77
CA GLU A 271 -20.87 14.48 18.80
C GLU A 271 -22.11 15.38 18.87
N ARG A 272 -22.02 16.61 18.36
CA ARG A 272 -23.11 17.59 18.34
C ARG A 272 -24.04 17.45 17.14
N LEU A 273 -23.65 16.65 16.14
CA LEU A 273 -24.41 16.45 14.93
C LEU A 273 -25.40 15.29 15.07
N SER A 274 -26.57 15.44 14.46
CA SER A 274 -27.50 14.32 14.35
C SER A 274 -26.96 13.26 13.38
N PRO A 275 -27.28 11.97 13.58
CA PRO A 275 -26.88 10.91 12.65
C PRO A 275 -27.32 11.16 11.20
N GLN A 276 -28.46 11.83 11.01
CA GLN A 276 -28.96 12.20 9.69
C GLN A 276 -28.04 13.21 8.99
N VAL A 277 -27.65 14.30 9.67
CA VAL A 277 -26.74 15.30 9.10
C VAL A 277 -25.39 14.69 8.79
N VAL A 278 -24.88 13.81 9.67
CA VAL A 278 -23.64 13.07 9.44
C VAL A 278 -23.74 12.21 8.17
N GLY A 279 -24.84 11.47 8.01
CA GLY A 279 -25.11 10.67 6.81
C GLY A 279 -25.15 11.51 5.53
N ASP A 280 -25.91 12.61 5.53
CA ASP A 280 -26.06 13.49 4.37
C ASP A 280 -24.74 14.15 3.96
N ALA A 281 -23.93 14.56 4.94
CA ALA A 281 -22.61 15.10 4.69
C ALA A 281 -21.65 14.05 4.13
N HIS A 282 -21.68 12.80 4.63
CA HIS A 282 -20.90 11.70 4.05
C HIS A 282 -21.31 11.41 2.59
N VAL A 283 -22.61 11.42 2.28
CA VAL A 283 -23.11 11.26 0.90
C VAL A 283 -22.58 12.37 0.00
N LEU A 284 -22.59 13.62 0.46
CA LEU A 284 -22.08 14.76 -0.30
C LEU A 284 -20.56 14.68 -0.50
N LEU A 285 -19.81 14.39 0.56
CA LEU A 285 -18.35 14.29 0.52
C LEU A 285 -17.88 13.19 -0.44
N ARG A 286 -18.55 12.03 -0.46
CA ARG A 286 -18.29 10.99 -1.46
C ARG A 286 -18.43 11.54 -2.88
N LYS A 287 -19.55 12.21 -3.20
CA LYS A 287 -19.80 12.78 -4.54
C LYS A 287 -18.74 13.82 -4.94
N LEU A 288 -18.26 14.61 -3.98
CA LEU A 288 -17.21 15.60 -4.23
C LEU A 288 -15.88 14.92 -4.53
N TRP A 289 -15.51 13.90 -3.74
CA TRP A 289 -14.29 13.13 -3.98
C TRP A 289 -14.35 12.34 -5.29
N ASP A 290 -15.49 11.78 -5.65
CA ASP A 290 -15.67 11.10 -6.95
C ASP A 290 -15.43 12.05 -8.12
N ARG A 291 -16.00 13.27 -8.05
CA ARG A 291 -15.81 14.31 -9.07
C ARG A 291 -14.36 14.77 -9.15
N ARG A 292 -13.69 14.97 -8.01
CA ARG A 292 -12.28 15.38 -7.96
C ARG A 292 -11.35 14.31 -8.49
N THR A 293 -11.65 13.06 -8.17
CA THR A 293 -10.83 11.95 -8.62
C THR A 293 -10.90 11.81 -10.14
N LEU A 294 -12.06 12.11 -10.75
CA LEU A 294 -12.32 11.96 -12.17
C LEU A 294 -12.56 13.33 -12.84
N GLN A 295 -11.51 13.96 -13.35
CA GLN A 295 -11.61 15.21 -14.10
C GLN A 295 -11.50 14.93 -15.60
N ASP A 296 -12.56 15.22 -16.36
CA ASP A 296 -12.67 14.94 -17.80
C ASP A 296 -12.35 13.48 -18.21
N GLY A 297 -12.67 12.53 -17.32
CA GLY A 297 -12.37 11.11 -17.50
C GLY A 297 -10.92 10.71 -17.20
N THR A 298 -10.08 11.65 -16.77
CA THR A 298 -8.70 11.41 -16.32
C THR A 298 -8.58 11.47 -14.80
N VAL A 299 -7.67 10.69 -14.22
CA VAL A 299 -7.48 10.67 -12.78
C VAL A 299 -6.59 11.83 -12.33
N ALA A 300 -7.17 12.76 -11.57
CA ALA A 300 -6.48 13.96 -11.09
C ALA A 300 -5.86 13.76 -9.69
N ASP A 301 -6.55 13.07 -8.78
CA ASP A 301 -6.04 12.76 -7.44
C ASP A 301 -6.43 11.33 -7.01
N VAL A 302 -5.45 10.44 -6.94
CA VAL A 302 -5.67 9.03 -6.57
C VAL A 302 -6.09 8.88 -5.10
N ARG A 303 -5.78 9.85 -4.23
CA ARG A 303 -6.23 9.86 -2.83
C ARG A 303 -7.75 9.94 -2.73
N GLY A 304 -8.39 10.59 -3.71
CA GLY A 304 -9.83 10.75 -3.73
C GLY A 304 -10.61 9.44 -3.82
N PHE A 305 -10.03 8.36 -4.38
CA PHE A 305 -10.67 7.04 -4.31
C PHE A 305 -10.80 6.54 -2.87
N ARG A 306 -9.76 6.72 -2.03
CA ARG A 306 -9.80 6.30 -0.61
C ARG A 306 -10.82 7.12 0.16
N GLU A 307 -10.83 8.43 -0.04
CA GLU A 307 -11.80 9.31 0.61
C GLU A 307 -13.25 9.00 0.19
N ALA A 308 -13.49 8.73 -1.10
CA ALA A 308 -14.80 8.32 -1.59
C ALA A 308 -15.30 7.03 -0.90
N VAL A 309 -14.42 6.05 -0.72
CA VAL A 309 -14.73 4.81 0.01
C VAL A 309 -15.02 5.11 1.48
N TYR A 310 -14.13 5.86 2.15
CA TYR A 310 -14.29 6.24 3.56
C TYR A 310 -15.67 6.89 3.82
N HIS A 311 -16.04 7.87 2.98
CA HIS A 311 -17.32 8.55 3.13
C HIS A 311 -18.49 7.68 2.68
N GLY A 312 -18.35 6.87 1.63
CA GLY A 312 -19.41 5.98 1.14
C GLY A 312 -19.82 4.89 2.13
N VAL A 313 -18.84 4.27 2.79
CA VAL A 313 -19.09 3.26 3.84
C VAL A 313 -19.80 3.90 5.03
N ARG A 314 -19.35 5.07 5.50
CA ARG A 314 -19.98 5.78 6.62
C ARG A 314 -21.35 6.37 6.29
N ALA A 315 -21.64 6.62 5.02
CA ALA A 315 -22.99 6.95 4.54
C ALA A 315 -23.93 5.73 4.51
N GLY A 316 -23.44 4.50 4.77
CA GLY A 316 -24.23 3.27 4.69
C GLY A 316 -24.72 2.93 3.28
N SER A 317 -24.11 3.51 2.24
CA SER A 317 -24.59 3.45 0.85
C SER A 317 -23.56 2.90 -0.12
N MET A 318 -22.60 2.10 0.37
CA MET A 318 -21.52 1.56 -0.44
C MET A 318 -21.47 0.03 -0.39
N PRO A 319 -21.88 -0.66 -1.46
CA PRO A 319 -21.82 -2.10 -1.55
C PRO A 319 -20.36 -2.59 -1.73
N ALA A 320 -20.08 -3.82 -1.30
CA ALA A 320 -18.77 -4.46 -1.37
C ALA A 320 -18.13 -4.38 -2.77
N ASP A 321 -18.91 -4.66 -3.82
CA ASP A 321 -18.41 -4.65 -5.20
C ASP A 321 -17.96 -3.27 -5.68
N GLU A 322 -18.60 -2.21 -5.17
CA GLU A 322 -18.21 -0.85 -5.49
C GLU A 322 -16.87 -0.51 -4.84
N ILE A 323 -16.66 -0.91 -3.57
CA ILE A 323 -15.38 -0.74 -2.85
C ILE A 323 -14.24 -1.41 -3.62
N LEU A 324 -14.45 -2.66 -4.05
CA LEU A 324 -13.48 -3.39 -4.87
C LEU A 324 -13.20 -2.65 -6.19
N GLY A 325 -14.22 -2.04 -6.81
CA GLY A 325 -14.05 -1.19 -7.99
C GLY A 325 -13.26 0.10 -7.73
N TYR A 326 -13.35 0.70 -6.55
CA TYR A 326 -12.48 1.81 -6.14
C TYR A 326 -11.03 1.36 -5.96
N ALA A 327 -10.81 0.21 -5.30
CA ALA A 327 -9.48 -0.35 -5.11
C ALA A 327 -8.80 -0.67 -6.45
N ASP A 328 -9.51 -1.31 -7.38
CA ASP A 328 -8.98 -1.65 -8.71
C ASP A 328 -8.57 -0.40 -9.49
N ARG A 329 -9.39 0.66 -9.43
CA ARG A 329 -9.04 1.96 -10.03
C ARG A 329 -7.83 2.59 -9.35
N ALA A 330 -7.79 2.61 -8.02
CA ALA A 330 -6.66 3.16 -7.27
C ALA A 330 -5.33 2.47 -7.63
N VAL A 331 -5.32 1.13 -7.67
CA VAL A 331 -4.15 0.33 -8.07
C VAL A 331 -3.75 0.62 -9.52
N ARG A 332 -4.71 0.68 -10.45
CA ARG A 332 -4.45 0.97 -11.88
C ARG A 332 -3.72 2.29 -12.09
N TYR A 333 -4.03 3.31 -11.29
CA TYR A 333 -3.39 4.63 -11.36
C TYR A 333 -2.19 4.79 -10.41
N GLY A 334 -1.67 3.69 -9.87
CA GLY A 334 -0.45 3.67 -9.05
C GLY A 334 -0.65 4.07 -7.59
N GLY A 335 -1.88 4.26 -7.13
CA GLY A 335 -2.21 4.53 -5.73
C GLY A 335 -2.39 3.26 -4.92
N LYS A 336 -1.38 2.40 -4.86
CA LYS A 336 -1.40 1.22 -3.97
C LYS A 336 -1.71 1.61 -2.53
N GLN A 337 -1.06 2.68 -2.06
CA GLN A 337 -1.30 3.26 -0.73
C GLN A 337 -2.77 3.65 -0.49
N ALA A 338 -3.51 4.03 -1.54
CA ALA A 338 -4.93 4.33 -1.42
C ALA A 338 -5.76 3.06 -1.21
N ALA A 339 -5.46 1.97 -1.93
CA ALA A 339 -6.13 0.67 -1.73
C ALA A 339 -5.80 0.06 -0.35
N ASP A 340 -4.54 0.13 0.08
CA ASP A 340 -4.12 -0.30 1.42
C ASP A 340 -4.85 0.54 2.50
N GLY A 341 -4.93 1.85 2.28
CA GLY A 341 -5.67 2.77 3.12
C GLY A 341 -7.18 2.47 3.18
N MET A 342 -7.79 2.00 2.10
CA MET A 342 -9.20 1.55 2.13
C MET A 342 -9.36 0.32 3.04
N ALA A 343 -8.47 -0.68 2.94
CA ALA A 343 -8.52 -1.86 3.80
C ALA A 343 -8.44 -1.47 5.29
N ILE A 344 -7.54 -0.52 5.62
CA ILE A 344 -7.39 0.07 6.95
C ILE A 344 -8.68 0.74 7.42
N ASP A 345 -9.23 1.64 6.59
CA ASP A 345 -10.44 2.40 6.91
C ASP A 345 -11.67 1.49 7.09
N LEU A 346 -11.79 0.41 6.29
CA LEU A 346 -12.85 -0.59 6.43
C LEU A 346 -12.74 -1.36 7.76
N GLN A 347 -11.53 -1.76 8.16
CA GLN A 347 -11.33 -2.48 9.42
C GLN A 347 -11.72 -1.62 10.63
N GLU A 348 -11.34 -0.34 10.63
CA GLU A 348 -11.74 0.61 11.68
C GLU A 348 -13.26 0.82 11.73
N TYR A 349 -13.92 0.85 10.57
CA TYR A 349 -15.38 0.92 10.51
C TYR A 349 -16.04 -0.33 11.13
N LEU A 350 -15.48 -1.52 10.87
CA LEU A 350 -16.00 -2.80 11.36
C LEU A 350 -15.81 -3.01 12.86
N GLU A 351 -14.87 -2.32 13.50
CA GLU A 351 -14.76 -2.31 14.97
C GLU A 351 -16.04 -1.77 15.64
N GLY A 352 -16.79 -0.93 14.93
CA GLY A 352 -18.06 -0.36 15.39
C GLY A 352 -19.30 -1.25 15.18
N GLY A 353 -19.19 -2.38 14.47
CA GLY A 353 -20.34 -3.26 14.22
C GLY A 353 -20.11 -4.33 13.16
N ALA A 354 -20.90 -5.41 13.23
CA ALA A 354 -20.77 -6.56 12.34
C ALA A 354 -21.42 -6.33 10.96
N HIS A 355 -20.60 -6.25 9.91
CA HIS A 355 -21.03 -6.27 8.51
C HIS A 355 -20.32 -7.40 7.76
N PRO A 356 -20.92 -8.60 7.62
CA PRO A 356 -20.23 -9.77 7.09
C PRO A 356 -19.61 -9.57 5.70
N GLU A 357 -20.32 -8.91 4.78
CA GLU A 357 -19.82 -8.65 3.42
C GLU A 357 -18.63 -7.67 3.40
N LEU A 358 -18.71 -6.60 4.20
CA LEU A 358 -17.63 -5.63 4.32
C LEU A 358 -16.42 -6.24 5.04
N PHE A 359 -16.64 -7.15 5.98
CA PHE A 359 -15.57 -7.91 6.61
C PHE A 359 -14.79 -8.73 5.57
N ILE A 360 -15.46 -9.54 4.76
CA ILE A 360 -14.79 -10.30 3.69
C ILE A 360 -14.10 -9.35 2.69
N THR A 361 -14.72 -8.23 2.34
CA THR A 361 -14.12 -7.21 1.46
C THR A 361 -12.84 -6.63 2.05
N SER A 362 -12.83 -6.32 3.35
CA SER A 362 -11.62 -5.84 4.04
C SER A 362 -10.50 -6.87 4.05
N GLN A 363 -10.84 -8.16 4.25
CA GLN A 363 -9.88 -9.25 4.23
C GLN A 363 -9.33 -9.45 2.82
N CYS A 364 -10.18 -9.37 1.80
CA CYS A 364 -9.79 -9.40 0.39
C CYS A 364 -8.73 -8.35 0.08
N LEU A 365 -9.02 -7.08 0.38
CA LEU A 365 -8.10 -5.97 0.13
C LEU A 365 -6.79 -6.14 0.90
N ALA A 366 -6.86 -6.54 2.18
CA ALA A 366 -5.66 -6.76 3.00
C ALA A 366 -4.79 -7.94 2.50
N ALA A 367 -5.41 -9.03 2.05
CA ALA A 367 -4.69 -10.17 1.48
C ALA A 367 -4.03 -9.82 0.14
N GLU A 368 -4.72 -9.08 -0.73
CA GLU A 368 -4.15 -8.61 -2.00
C GLU A 368 -2.98 -7.64 -1.77
N ALA A 369 -3.12 -6.72 -0.81
CA ALA A 369 -2.04 -5.82 -0.40
C ALA A 369 -0.79 -6.61 0.07
N ALA A 370 -0.99 -7.63 0.92
CA ALA A 370 0.07 -8.51 1.40
C ALA A 370 0.76 -9.26 0.26
N ILE A 371 0.00 -9.84 -0.68
CA ILE A 371 0.56 -10.48 -1.89
C ILE A 371 1.40 -9.50 -2.71
N LEU A 372 0.91 -8.27 -2.90
CA LEU A 372 1.62 -7.23 -3.64
C LEU A 372 2.89 -6.74 -2.91
N MET A 373 3.01 -6.95 -1.60
CA MET A 373 4.24 -6.68 -0.83
C MET A 373 5.17 -7.89 -0.75
N GLY A 374 4.79 -9.03 -1.32
CA GLY A 374 5.54 -10.29 -1.18
C GLY A 374 5.32 -11.01 0.16
N ASP A 375 4.40 -10.53 1.01
CA ASP A 375 4.09 -11.12 2.31
C ASP A 375 3.04 -12.25 2.18
N ALA A 376 3.48 -13.36 1.58
CA ALA A 376 2.67 -14.57 1.45
C ALA A 376 2.22 -15.19 2.79
N PRO A 377 3.02 -15.16 3.88
CA PRO A 377 2.57 -15.62 5.20
C PRO A 377 1.35 -14.85 5.71
N THR A 378 1.36 -13.51 5.65
CA THR A 378 0.22 -12.68 6.08
C THR A 378 -1.00 -12.92 5.21
N ALA A 379 -0.83 -12.96 3.88
CA ALA A 379 -1.93 -13.27 2.97
C ALA A 379 -2.56 -14.64 3.27
N SER A 380 -1.75 -15.67 3.54
CA SER A 380 -2.23 -17.02 3.91
C SER A 380 -3.00 -17.03 5.22
N LEU A 381 -2.55 -16.26 6.21
CA LEU A 381 -3.20 -16.15 7.52
C LEU A 381 -4.55 -15.44 7.43
N ILE A 382 -4.63 -14.36 6.65
CA ILE A 382 -5.87 -13.63 6.40
C ILE A 382 -6.88 -14.54 5.69
N ALA A 383 -6.42 -15.21 4.62
CA ALA A 383 -7.18 -16.17 3.86
C ALA A 383 -7.67 -17.37 4.70
N ALA A 384 -6.86 -17.88 5.63
CA ALA A 384 -7.24 -19.01 6.49
C ALA A 384 -8.27 -18.63 7.56
N ALA A 385 -8.32 -17.35 7.96
CA ALA A 385 -9.31 -16.84 8.90
C ALA A 385 -10.69 -16.62 8.24
N GLY A 386 -10.74 -16.49 6.92
CA GLY A 386 -11.97 -16.49 6.14
C GLY A 386 -12.40 -17.92 5.82
N SER A 387 -13.57 -18.35 6.29
CA SER A 387 -14.30 -19.39 5.56
C SER A 387 -14.73 -18.77 4.22
N TRP A 388 -14.73 -19.56 3.14
CA TRP A 388 -15.12 -19.13 1.79
C TRP A 388 -16.55 -19.59 1.50
N PRO A 389 -17.58 -18.98 2.11
CA PRO A 389 -18.92 -19.55 2.04
C PRO A 389 -19.50 -19.51 0.63
N ASP A 390 -19.08 -18.56 -0.22
CA ASP A 390 -19.78 -18.25 -1.47
C ASP A 390 -18.86 -17.70 -2.57
N LEU A 391 -18.32 -18.59 -3.42
CA LEU A 391 -17.48 -18.21 -4.57
C LEU A 391 -18.24 -17.44 -5.67
N GLU A 392 -19.56 -17.28 -5.59
CA GLU A 392 -20.29 -16.40 -6.52
C GLU A 392 -20.02 -14.93 -6.23
N ARG A 393 -19.72 -14.58 -4.97
CA ARG A 393 -19.37 -13.21 -4.58
C ARG A 393 -17.97 -12.84 -5.02
N ARG A 394 -17.83 -11.62 -5.53
CA ARG A 394 -16.56 -11.11 -6.04
C ARG A 394 -15.47 -11.05 -4.97
N ALA A 395 -15.81 -10.63 -3.75
CA ALA A 395 -14.86 -10.52 -2.65
C ALA A 395 -14.31 -11.89 -2.23
N ASP A 396 -15.19 -12.88 -2.06
CA ASP A 396 -14.82 -14.26 -1.72
C ASP A 396 -13.94 -14.89 -2.81
N ALA A 397 -14.32 -14.75 -4.09
CA ALA A 397 -13.54 -15.26 -5.21
C ALA A 397 -12.15 -14.63 -5.30
N ARG A 398 -12.03 -13.31 -5.11
CA ARG A 398 -10.75 -12.59 -5.10
C ARG A 398 -9.87 -12.97 -3.92
N LEU A 399 -10.45 -13.04 -2.72
CA LEU A 399 -9.72 -13.46 -1.53
C LEU A 399 -9.23 -14.91 -1.71
N ALA A 400 -10.00 -15.79 -2.38
CA ALA A 400 -9.59 -17.17 -2.68
C ALA A 400 -8.43 -17.21 -3.68
N ILE A 401 -8.41 -16.32 -4.66
CA ILE A 401 -7.27 -16.11 -5.57
C ILE A 401 -6.06 -15.60 -4.78
N ALA A 402 -6.22 -14.65 -3.86
CA ALA A 402 -5.12 -14.16 -3.02
C ALA A 402 -4.54 -15.28 -2.13
N ALA A 403 -5.40 -16.14 -1.58
CA ALA A 403 -5.00 -17.34 -0.85
C ALA A 403 -4.21 -18.32 -1.72
N ALA A 404 -4.67 -18.55 -2.95
CA ALA A 404 -4.00 -19.40 -3.92
C ALA A 404 -2.64 -18.82 -4.33
N ASN A 405 -2.55 -17.50 -4.52
CA ASN A 405 -1.29 -16.80 -4.77
C ASN A 405 -0.32 -16.99 -3.60
N ALA A 406 -0.79 -16.85 -2.36
CA ALA A 406 0.04 -17.05 -1.17
C ALA A 406 0.63 -18.46 -1.14
N ARG A 407 -0.22 -19.48 -1.34
CA ARG A 407 0.19 -20.89 -1.41
C ARG A 407 1.21 -21.16 -2.51
N ARG A 408 0.97 -20.59 -3.70
CA ARG A 408 1.87 -20.72 -4.84
C ARG A 408 3.24 -20.11 -4.55
N ILE A 409 3.28 -18.91 -3.95
CA ILE A 409 4.52 -18.24 -3.54
C ILE A 409 5.26 -19.08 -2.49
N SER A 410 4.55 -19.72 -1.56
CA SER A 410 5.13 -20.63 -0.57
C SER A 410 5.47 -22.03 -1.11
N GLY A 411 5.35 -22.29 -2.41
CA GLY A 411 5.70 -23.56 -3.05
C GLY A 411 4.61 -24.64 -3.07
N ASP A 412 3.46 -24.44 -2.42
CA ASP A 412 2.34 -25.38 -2.42
C ASP A 412 1.45 -25.20 -3.66
N THR A 413 2.03 -25.48 -4.83
CA THR A 413 1.38 -25.34 -6.14
C THR A 413 0.17 -26.24 -6.33
N THR A 414 0.11 -27.37 -5.62
CA THR A 414 -1.03 -28.30 -5.69
C THR A 414 -2.25 -27.73 -4.96
N ALA A 415 -2.07 -27.18 -3.75
CA ALA A 415 -3.18 -26.52 -3.06
C ALA A 415 -3.61 -25.23 -3.77
N ALA A 416 -2.65 -24.45 -4.27
CA ALA A 416 -2.93 -23.27 -5.08
C ALA A 416 -3.79 -23.62 -6.31
N GLY A 417 -3.40 -24.67 -7.05
CA GLY A 417 -4.13 -25.16 -8.22
C GLY A 417 -5.59 -25.53 -7.92
N ARG A 418 -5.85 -26.19 -6.77
CA ARG A 418 -7.23 -26.52 -6.36
C ARG A 418 -8.09 -25.28 -6.12
N LEU A 419 -7.52 -24.24 -5.52
CA LEU A 419 -8.25 -22.99 -5.26
C LEU A 419 -8.53 -22.21 -6.55
N TYR A 420 -7.54 -22.08 -7.43
CA TYR A 420 -7.77 -21.43 -8.73
C TYR A 420 -8.81 -22.19 -9.57
N ASP A 421 -8.74 -23.52 -9.59
CA ASP A 421 -9.69 -24.36 -10.33
C ASP A 421 -11.12 -24.25 -9.75
N ALA A 422 -11.26 -24.14 -8.43
CA ALA A 422 -12.56 -23.87 -7.80
C ALA A 422 -13.16 -22.52 -8.26
N VAL A 423 -12.38 -21.44 -8.24
CA VAL A 423 -12.84 -20.12 -8.71
C VAL A 423 -13.15 -20.13 -10.21
N TRP A 424 -12.31 -20.78 -11.02
CA TRP A 424 -12.49 -20.92 -12.47
C TRP A 424 -13.81 -21.62 -12.84
N ARG A 425 -14.21 -22.63 -12.06
CA ARG A 425 -15.43 -23.44 -12.33
C ARG A 425 -16.71 -22.81 -11.79
N HIS A 426 -16.63 -22.11 -10.66
CA HIS A 426 -17.82 -21.70 -9.91
C HIS A 426 -18.12 -20.20 -9.98
N HIS A 427 -17.15 -19.35 -10.30
CA HIS A 427 -17.39 -17.90 -10.38
C HIS A 427 -17.85 -17.48 -11.78
N GLY A 428 -18.79 -16.54 -11.87
CA GLY A 428 -19.31 -16.03 -13.15
C GLY A 428 -18.67 -14.74 -13.67
N GLY A 429 -17.92 -14.01 -12.83
CA GLY A 429 -17.35 -12.69 -13.14
C GLY A 429 -15.84 -12.67 -13.45
N PRO A 430 -15.21 -11.48 -13.47
CA PRO A 430 -13.80 -11.29 -13.86
C PRO A 430 -12.77 -12.10 -13.06
N ALA A 431 -13.08 -12.43 -11.80
CA ALA A 431 -12.21 -13.26 -10.97
C ALA A 431 -12.07 -14.69 -11.55
N ARG A 432 -13.08 -15.18 -12.28
CA ARG A 432 -13.06 -16.46 -12.98
C ARG A 432 -11.88 -16.49 -13.93
N HIS A 433 -11.82 -15.55 -14.87
CA HIS A 433 -10.77 -15.53 -15.88
C HIS A 433 -9.39 -15.31 -15.27
N THR A 434 -9.27 -14.46 -14.25
CA THR A 434 -8.03 -14.28 -13.49
C THR A 434 -7.54 -15.61 -12.92
N ALA A 435 -8.41 -16.39 -12.27
CA ALA A 435 -8.07 -17.72 -11.78
C ALA A 435 -7.69 -18.68 -12.92
N GLY A 436 -8.40 -18.62 -14.05
CA GLY A 436 -8.10 -19.40 -15.25
C GLY A 436 -6.67 -19.17 -15.77
N VAL A 437 -6.19 -17.92 -15.79
CA VAL A 437 -4.79 -17.61 -16.17
C VAL A 437 -3.80 -18.35 -15.27
N TRP A 438 -4.05 -18.38 -13.96
CA TRP A 438 -3.19 -19.06 -13.00
C TRP A 438 -3.27 -20.59 -13.12
N VAL A 439 -4.44 -21.15 -13.41
CA VAL A 439 -4.55 -22.59 -13.74
C VAL A 439 -3.73 -22.92 -14.99
N ALA A 440 -3.81 -22.08 -16.03
CA ALA A 440 -3.03 -22.26 -17.25
C ALA A 440 -1.52 -22.16 -16.98
N ASP A 441 -1.09 -21.22 -16.13
CA ASP A 441 0.31 -21.04 -15.72
C ASP A 441 0.83 -22.27 -14.96
N ILE A 442 0.05 -22.82 -14.03
CA ILE A 442 0.40 -24.07 -13.32
C ILE A 442 0.53 -25.23 -14.31
N HIS A 443 -0.39 -25.36 -15.28
CA HIS A 443 -0.27 -26.37 -16.34
C HIS A 443 0.97 -26.17 -17.21
N MET A 444 1.32 -24.92 -17.51
CA MET A 444 2.55 -24.57 -18.23
C MET A 444 3.78 -25.05 -17.47
N GLY A 445 3.88 -24.73 -16.17
CA GLY A 445 4.99 -25.15 -15.30
C GLY A 445 5.10 -26.66 -15.13
N GLN A 446 3.98 -27.39 -15.23
CA GLN A 446 3.94 -28.85 -15.18
C GLN A 446 4.19 -29.54 -16.53
N GLY A 447 4.50 -28.79 -17.59
CA GLY A 447 4.70 -29.31 -18.94
C GLY A 447 3.42 -29.77 -19.65
N ARG A 448 2.23 -29.46 -19.10
CA ARG A 448 0.92 -29.76 -19.70
C ARG A 448 0.49 -28.66 -20.68
N PHE A 449 1.33 -28.43 -21.68
CA PHE A 449 1.20 -27.32 -22.60
C PHE A 449 -0.10 -27.32 -23.41
N ALA A 450 -0.53 -28.48 -23.92
CA ALA A 450 -1.78 -28.57 -24.69
C ALA A 450 -2.99 -28.11 -23.87
N THR A 451 -3.05 -28.52 -22.60
CA THR A 451 -4.09 -28.10 -21.64
C THR A 451 -3.99 -26.60 -21.35
N ALA A 452 -2.79 -26.09 -21.09
CA ALA A 452 -2.57 -24.65 -20.85
C ALA A 452 -3.03 -23.79 -22.04
N PHE A 453 -2.69 -24.19 -23.27
CA PHE A 453 -3.10 -23.50 -24.49
C PHE A 453 -4.59 -23.60 -24.78
N ALA A 454 -5.25 -24.70 -24.44
CA ALA A 454 -6.69 -24.84 -24.56
C ALA A 454 -7.39 -23.87 -23.60
N LEU A 455 -6.93 -23.81 -22.35
CA LEU A 455 -7.48 -22.91 -21.33
C LEU A 455 -7.25 -21.44 -21.67
N CYS A 456 -6.06 -21.07 -22.16
CA CYS A 456 -5.79 -19.71 -22.63
C CYS A 456 -6.75 -19.28 -23.76
N ARG A 457 -7.04 -20.19 -24.69
CA ARG A 457 -8.01 -19.92 -25.76
C ARG A 457 -9.43 -19.77 -25.22
N GLU A 458 -9.85 -20.65 -24.31
CA GLU A 458 -11.16 -20.54 -23.65
C GLU A 458 -11.31 -19.20 -22.92
N ILE A 459 -10.26 -18.71 -22.25
CA ILE A 459 -10.27 -17.39 -21.60
C ILE A 459 -10.40 -16.26 -22.63
N LEU A 460 -9.65 -16.32 -23.73
CA LEU A 460 -9.74 -15.29 -24.79
C LEU A 460 -11.09 -15.30 -25.51
N ASP A 461 -11.70 -16.47 -25.70
CA ASP A 461 -12.98 -16.64 -26.40
C ASP A 461 -14.18 -16.27 -25.51
N SER A 462 -14.07 -16.47 -24.20
CA SER A 462 -15.14 -16.18 -23.22
C SER A 462 -14.97 -14.86 -22.46
N GLY A 463 -13.83 -14.18 -22.61
CA GLY A 463 -13.51 -12.93 -21.92
C GLY A 463 -14.22 -11.71 -22.53
N ASP A 464 -14.43 -10.69 -21.72
CA ASP A 464 -14.95 -9.41 -22.21
C ASP A 464 -13.91 -8.75 -23.14
N PRO A 465 -14.28 -8.33 -24.37
CA PRO A 465 -13.41 -7.55 -25.25
C PRO A 465 -12.80 -6.30 -24.61
N GLY A 466 -13.44 -5.75 -23.57
CA GLY A 466 -12.98 -4.60 -22.78
C GLY A 466 -11.86 -4.91 -21.77
N GLU A 467 -11.63 -6.17 -21.41
CA GLU A 467 -10.59 -6.58 -20.45
C GLU A 467 -9.21 -6.73 -21.10
N LEU A 468 -8.73 -5.64 -21.70
CA LEU A 468 -7.46 -5.60 -22.44
C LEU A 468 -6.25 -6.03 -21.60
N GLU A 469 -6.25 -5.79 -20.29
CA GLU A 469 -5.14 -6.20 -19.40
C GLU A 469 -5.04 -7.72 -19.30
N LEU A 470 -6.16 -8.37 -18.98
CA LEU A 470 -6.27 -9.82 -18.88
C LEU A 470 -5.92 -10.48 -20.23
N GLN A 471 -6.44 -9.95 -21.34
CA GLN A 471 -6.11 -10.46 -22.67
C GLN A 471 -4.60 -10.37 -22.94
N GLY A 472 -3.97 -9.24 -22.57
CA GLY A 472 -2.53 -9.07 -22.65
C GLY A 472 -1.77 -10.12 -21.83
N ASP A 473 -2.22 -10.39 -20.60
CA ASP A 473 -1.59 -11.38 -19.72
C ASP A 473 -1.71 -12.81 -20.26
N VAL A 474 -2.88 -13.19 -20.79
CA VAL A 474 -3.09 -14.50 -21.43
C VAL A 474 -2.21 -14.65 -22.66
N LEU A 475 -2.14 -13.64 -23.53
CA LEU A 475 -1.29 -13.66 -24.73
C LEU A 475 0.19 -13.73 -24.36
N ARG A 476 0.60 -13.10 -23.26
CA ARG A 476 1.96 -13.17 -22.74
C ARG A 476 2.28 -14.56 -22.16
N LEU A 477 1.32 -15.23 -21.53
CA LEU A 477 1.46 -16.62 -21.10
C LEU A 477 1.60 -17.57 -22.30
N MET A 478 0.78 -17.38 -23.34
CA MET A 478 0.89 -18.14 -24.59
C MET A 478 2.24 -17.93 -25.28
N HIS A 479 2.76 -16.69 -25.29
CA HIS A 479 4.11 -16.39 -25.80
C HIS A 479 5.17 -17.27 -25.13
N LEU A 480 5.11 -17.44 -23.81
CA LEU A 480 6.05 -18.31 -23.09
C LEU A 480 5.90 -19.77 -23.49
N GLY A 481 4.66 -20.25 -23.60
CA GLY A 481 4.37 -21.59 -24.10
C GLY A 481 5.00 -21.84 -25.47
N TYR A 482 4.85 -20.89 -26.41
CA TYR A 482 5.44 -21.02 -27.76
C TYR A 482 6.96 -20.99 -27.73
N ARG A 483 7.58 -20.18 -26.85
CA ARG A 483 9.04 -20.21 -26.65
C ARG A 483 9.53 -21.56 -26.15
N PHE A 484 8.80 -22.22 -25.24
CA PHE A 484 9.15 -23.57 -24.80
C PHE A 484 9.04 -24.63 -25.91
N HIS A 485 8.16 -24.42 -26.90
CA HIS A 485 8.06 -25.28 -28.09
C HIS A 485 9.03 -24.91 -29.21
N LEU A 486 9.84 -23.86 -29.01
CA LEU A 486 10.73 -23.29 -30.04
C LEU A 486 9.97 -22.78 -31.29
N ASP A 487 8.69 -22.44 -31.15
CA ASP A 487 7.90 -21.76 -32.18
C ASP A 487 8.05 -20.24 -32.01
N PHE A 488 9.15 -19.72 -32.55
CA PHE A 488 9.52 -18.32 -32.36
C PHE A 488 8.61 -17.34 -33.12
N ASP A 489 7.99 -17.78 -34.22
CA ASP A 489 7.09 -16.95 -35.01
C ASP A 489 5.76 -16.75 -34.26
N ALA A 490 5.16 -17.84 -33.75
CA ALA A 490 3.96 -17.75 -32.92
C ALA A 490 4.23 -17.01 -31.60
N ALA A 491 5.41 -17.21 -31.00
CA ALA A 491 5.84 -16.46 -29.83
C ALA A 491 5.93 -14.96 -30.11
N ALA A 492 6.55 -14.54 -31.23
CA ALA A 492 6.65 -13.13 -31.59
C ALA A 492 5.28 -12.50 -31.86
N ALA A 493 4.42 -13.20 -32.60
CA ALA A 493 3.07 -12.73 -32.94
C ALA A 493 2.20 -12.53 -31.69
N THR A 494 2.22 -13.48 -30.74
CA THR A 494 1.46 -13.36 -29.49
C THR A 494 1.97 -12.24 -28.59
N LEU A 495 3.29 -12.04 -28.49
CA LEU A 495 3.87 -10.94 -27.73
C LEU A 495 3.53 -9.56 -28.34
N HIS A 496 3.45 -9.47 -29.67
CA HIS A 496 3.02 -8.25 -30.35
C HIS A 496 1.57 -7.91 -30.01
N ARG A 497 0.66 -8.88 -30.11
CA ARG A 497 -0.75 -8.70 -29.73
C ARG A 497 -0.90 -8.32 -28.24
N ALA A 498 -0.12 -8.94 -27.34
CA ALA A 498 -0.11 -8.56 -25.93
C ALA A 498 0.29 -7.09 -25.74
N ARG A 499 1.30 -6.62 -26.49
CA ARG A 499 1.73 -5.22 -26.47
C ARG A 499 0.61 -4.29 -26.91
N ASP A 500 -0.11 -4.62 -27.99
CA ASP A 500 -1.20 -3.79 -28.49
C ASP A 500 -2.33 -3.64 -27.45
N CYS A 501 -2.66 -4.73 -26.75
CA CYS A 501 -3.62 -4.70 -25.64
C CYS A 501 -3.18 -3.71 -24.55
N TYR A 502 -1.93 -3.83 -24.06
CA TYR A 502 -1.43 -2.93 -23.02
C TYR A 502 -1.30 -1.47 -23.49
N GLN A 503 -0.93 -1.23 -24.76
CA GLN A 503 -0.85 0.12 -25.34
C GLN A 503 -2.23 0.79 -25.41
N ARG A 504 -3.24 0.08 -25.91
CA ARG A 504 -4.62 0.58 -25.99
C ARG A 504 -5.21 0.90 -24.62
N LEU A 505 -4.82 0.14 -23.60
CA LEU A 505 -5.23 0.38 -22.22
C LEU A 505 -4.42 1.50 -21.54
N GLY A 506 -3.26 1.88 -22.09
CA GLY A 506 -2.30 2.74 -21.38
C GLY A 506 -1.64 2.06 -20.17
N SER A 507 -1.61 0.71 -20.12
CA SER A 507 -1.03 -0.04 -19.00
C SER A 507 0.50 0.04 -19.03
N VAL A 508 1.04 0.91 -18.17
CA VAL A 508 2.50 1.07 -17.98
C VAL A 508 3.13 -0.25 -17.51
N VAL A 509 2.46 -0.95 -16.58
CA VAL A 509 2.93 -2.21 -15.99
C VAL A 509 2.99 -3.32 -17.04
N GLY A 510 1.94 -3.49 -17.84
CA GLY A 510 1.92 -4.50 -18.91
C GLY A 510 3.02 -4.28 -19.95
N LEU A 511 3.27 -3.01 -20.33
CA LEU A 511 4.35 -2.68 -21.26
C LEU A 511 5.75 -2.91 -20.67
N ALA A 512 5.94 -2.69 -19.37
CA ALA A 512 7.17 -3.02 -18.68
C ALA A 512 7.43 -4.54 -18.66
N ASN A 513 6.39 -5.33 -18.37
CA ASN A 513 6.46 -6.79 -18.36
C ASN A 513 6.89 -7.40 -19.72
N ILE A 514 6.58 -6.73 -20.83
CA ILE A 514 7.06 -7.12 -22.16
C ILE A 514 8.54 -6.77 -22.36
N ARG A 515 8.99 -5.61 -21.85
CA ARG A 515 10.38 -5.13 -22.03
C ARG A 515 11.41 -5.95 -21.26
N ASN A 516 11.12 -6.31 -20.01
CA ASN A 516 12.04 -7.11 -19.18
C ASN A 516 12.37 -8.48 -19.81
N ARG A 517 11.52 -8.98 -20.73
CA ARG A 517 11.67 -10.31 -21.37
C ARG A 517 12.38 -10.29 -22.73
N LEU A 518 12.72 -9.12 -23.26
CA LEU A 518 13.56 -8.97 -24.46
C LEU A 518 15.07 -9.15 -24.20
N HIS A 519 15.48 -9.21 -22.92
CA HIS A 519 16.89 -9.31 -22.51
C HIS A 519 17.41 -10.74 -22.25
N LEU A 520 16.55 -11.77 -22.32
CA LEU A 520 17.02 -13.15 -22.43
C LEU A 520 17.70 -13.35 -23.79
N PRO A 521 18.90 -13.98 -23.86
CA PRO A 521 19.75 -13.93 -25.04
C PRO A 521 18.96 -14.38 -26.27
N GLN A 522 18.81 -13.46 -27.23
CA GLN A 522 18.42 -13.81 -28.58
C GLN A 522 19.50 -14.75 -29.09
N ALA A 523 19.17 -16.03 -29.24
CA ALA A 523 19.99 -16.95 -30.01
C ALA A 523 20.00 -16.42 -31.44
N ARG A 524 20.94 -15.54 -31.76
CA ARG A 524 21.24 -15.18 -33.14
C ARG A 524 21.66 -16.47 -33.84
N PRO A 525 21.03 -16.85 -34.97
CA PRO A 525 21.55 -17.95 -35.75
C PRO A 525 22.98 -17.56 -36.18
N VAL A 526 23.96 -18.37 -35.75
CA VAL A 526 25.36 -18.20 -36.15
C VAL A 526 25.42 -18.42 -37.67
N PRO A 527 25.87 -17.43 -38.46
CA PRO A 527 26.05 -17.66 -39.89
C PRO A 527 27.24 -18.60 -40.08
N VAL A 528 26.98 -19.75 -40.71
CA VAL A 528 28.01 -20.70 -41.15
C VAL A 528 28.92 -19.99 -42.15
N ARG A 529 30.09 -19.52 -41.69
CA ARG A 529 31.16 -19.08 -42.58
C ARG A 529 31.83 -20.31 -43.18
N ALA A 530 31.72 -20.46 -44.50
CA ALA A 530 32.56 -21.34 -45.28
C ALA A 530 34.04 -20.94 -45.09
N GLY A 531 34.79 -21.76 -44.35
CA GLY A 531 36.23 -21.60 -44.19
C GLY A 531 37.02 -22.24 -45.35
N PRO A 532 38.19 -21.68 -45.72
CA PRO A 532 38.92 -22.12 -46.90
C PRO A 532 39.71 -23.41 -46.67
N ARG A 533 39.82 -24.22 -47.72
CA ARG A 533 40.67 -25.42 -47.82
C ARG A 533 42.12 -25.12 -47.42
N ARG A 534 42.69 -25.85 -46.45
CA ARG A 534 44.14 -26.11 -46.35
C ARG A 534 44.47 -27.51 -45.81
N VAL A 535 44.97 -28.33 -46.73
CA VAL A 535 46.11 -29.28 -46.69
C VAL A 535 46.47 -29.97 -45.36
N LEU A 536 46.35 -31.30 -45.36
CA LEU A 536 46.85 -32.29 -44.38
C LEU A 536 48.39 -32.36 -44.33
N PRO A 537 48.95 -32.78 -43.18
CA PRO A 537 50.01 -33.80 -43.21
C PRO A 537 49.79 -34.95 -42.20
N ARG A 538 50.56 -36.02 -42.47
CA ARG A 538 50.39 -37.44 -42.09
C ARG A 538 50.66 -37.81 -40.62
N PHE A 539 50.02 -38.91 -40.21
CA PHE A 539 50.30 -39.75 -39.02
C PHE A 539 51.77 -40.24 -38.92
N PRO A 540 52.20 -40.63 -37.71
CA PRO A 540 52.42 -42.07 -37.51
C PRO A 540 52.01 -42.66 -36.14
N ALA A 541 51.57 -43.93 -36.23
CA ALA A 541 51.70 -45.09 -35.35
C ALA A 541 51.26 -45.10 -33.87
N ARG A 542 50.36 -46.06 -33.57
CA ARG A 542 50.01 -46.60 -32.23
C ARG A 542 51.10 -47.53 -31.68
N PRO A 543 51.24 -47.62 -30.34
CA PRO A 543 51.67 -48.83 -29.63
C PRO A 543 50.53 -49.54 -28.87
N PRO A 544 50.75 -50.78 -28.38
CA PRO A 544 49.72 -51.82 -28.25
C PRO A 544 49.01 -51.91 -26.89
N ARG A 545 47.82 -52.55 -26.89
CA ARG A 545 47.02 -52.89 -25.71
C ARG A 545 47.55 -54.13 -24.98
N PRO A 546 47.52 -54.17 -23.63
CA PRO A 546 47.71 -55.40 -22.86
C PRO A 546 46.44 -56.30 -22.81
N PRO A 547 46.61 -57.61 -22.58
CA PRO A 547 45.59 -58.64 -22.85
C PRO A 547 44.55 -58.83 -21.73
N ARG A 548 43.34 -59.24 -22.13
CA ARG A 548 42.27 -59.71 -21.24
C ARG A 548 42.49 -61.19 -20.87
N PRO A 549 42.31 -61.62 -19.61
CA PRO A 549 42.15 -63.02 -19.27
C PRO A 549 40.68 -63.46 -19.44
N GLY A 550 40.51 -64.69 -19.90
CA GLY A 550 39.25 -65.26 -20.38
C GLY A 550 38.36 -65.92 -19.31
N HIS A 551 37.21 -66.36 -19.83
CA HIS A 551 36.12 -67.09 -19.19
C HIS A 551 36.53 -68.35 -18.41
N ARG A 552 35.84 -68.59 -17.28
CA ARG A 552 35.26 -69.89 -16.86
C ARG A 552 34.10 -69.67 -15.87
N LEU A 553 32.94 -70.25 -16.19
CA LEU A 553 31.79 -70.59 -15.31
C LEU A 553 31.96 -72.08 -14.87
N PRO A 554 31.02 -72.73 -14.14
CA PRO A 554 30.21 -72.38 -12.96
C PRO A 554 30.33 -73.45 -11.83
N HIS A 555 29.68 -73.27 -10.67
CA HIS A 555 29.03 -74.28 -9.78
C HIS A 555 28.77 -73.67 -8.36
N LEU A 556 27.51 -73.52 -7.95
CA LEU A 556 26.72 -74.34 -6.99
C LEU A 556 27.10 -74.22 -5.50
N GLY A 557 26.12 -73.81 -4.69
CA GLY A 557 25.72 -74.55 -3.48
C GLY A 557 26.13 -74.00 -2.10
N GLY A 558 25.15 -73.41 -1.40
CA GLY A 558 24.68 -73.81 -0.05
C GLY A 558 25.67 -73.90 1.13
N GLY A 559 25.38 -73.09 2.15
CA GLY A 559 25.86 -73.19 3.53
C GLY A 559 25.17 -72.16 4.40
#